data_AF-A0A0A9WK78-F1
#
_entry.id   AF-A0A0A9WK78-F1
#
_cell.length_a   1.000
_cell.length_b   1.000
_cell.length_c   1.000
_cell.angle_alpha   90.00
_cell.angle_beta   90.00
_cell.angle_gamma   90.00
#
_symmetry.space_group_name_H-M   'P 1'
#
loop_
_entity.id
_entity.type
_entity.pdbx_description
1 polymer ?
#
loop_
_entity_poly.entity_id
_entity_poly.type
_entity_poly.pdbx_seq_one_letter_code
_entity_poly.pdbx_strand_id
1 'polypeptide(L)'
;RVFLVTTRLVSLYSKQTPQLSDEDLKESYENFEKAYYNVKAVILTWLPAASDQSGSSTSQINQSMTHPEGSGIALPKIILKEFSGDLLEWQSFHDLFIATVHANKN
;
A
#
# COMPACT_ATOMS: atom_id res chain seq x y z
N ARG A 1 -5.43 -14.61 -39.04
CA ARG A 1 -4.13 -13.89 -39.01
C ARG A 1 -3.72 -13.41 -37.61
N VAL A 2 -4.63 -13.18 -36.67
CA VAL A 2 -4.34 -12.72 -35.28
C VAL A 2 -3.70 -13.81 -34.38
N PHE A 3 -4.11 -15.08 -34.53
CA PHE A 3 -3.63 -16.21 -33.72
C PHE A 3 -2.11 -16.52 -33.84
N LEU A 4 -1.50 -16.13 -34.96
CA LEU A 4 -0.05 -16.32 -35.20
C LEU A 4 0.80 -15.26 -34.50
N VAL A 5 0.22 -14.10 -34.20
CA VAL A 5 0.94 -12.98 -33.57
C VAL A 5 1.09 -13.22 -32.08
N THR A 6 0.03 -13.71 -31.43
CA THR A 6 0.04 -13.97 -29.98
C THR A 6 0.99 -15.11 -29.60
N THR A 7 1.01 -16.20 -30.38
CA THR A 7 1.92 -17.33 -30.18
C THR A 7 3.39 -16.93 -30.36
N ARG A 8 3.69 -16.09 -31.36
CA ARG A 8 5.05 -15.56 -31.58
C ARG A 8 5.47 -14.61 -30.45
N LEU A 9 4.56 -13.77 -29.95
CA LEU A 9 4.84 -12.84 -28.85
C LEU A 9 5.13 -13.58 -27.54
N VAL A 10 4.32 -14.59 -27.20
CA VAL A 10 4.53 -15.44 -26.02
C VAL A 10 5.85 -16.21 -26.12
N SER A 11 6.19 -16.74 -27.30
CA SER A 11 7.46 -17.45 -27.51
C SER A 11 8.68 -16.54 -27.43
N LEU A 12 8.57 -15.27 -27.83
CA LEU A 12 9.68 -14.31 -27.69
C LEU A 12 9.86 -13.88 -26.24
N TYR A 13 8.77 -13.67 -25.50
CA TYR A 13 8.83 -13.31 -24.08
C TYR A 13 9.41 -14.43 -23.22
N SER A 14 9.07 -15.70 -23.51
CA SER A 14 9.65 -16.85 -22.82
C SER A 14 11.17 -17.00 -23.04
N LYS A 15 11.71 -16.43 -24.12
CA LYS A 15 13.15 -16.48 -24.43
C LYS A 15 13.95 -15.30 -23.87
N GLN A 16 13.27 -14.26 -23.40
CA GLN A 16 13.89 -13.02 -22.92
C GLN A 16 14.11 -13.02 -21.40
N THR A 17 13.40 -13.88 -20.64
CA THR A 17 13.69 -14.08 -19.22
C THR A 17 14.98 -14.89 -19.10
N PRO A 18 16.05 -14.33 -18.49
CA PRO A 18 17.16 -15.15 -18.05
C PRO A 18 16.56 -16.21 -17.13
N GLN A 19 16.63 -17.48 -17.55
CA GLN A 19 16.27 -18.60 -16.71
C GLN A 19 17.36 -18.66 -15.64
N LEU A 20 17.20 -17.90 -14.56
CA LEU A 20 18.02 -18.08 -13.36
C LEU A 20 17.93 -19.56 -12.99
N SER A 21 19.07 -20.18 -12.69
CA SER A 21 19.03 -21.56 -12.25
C SER A 21 18.21 -21.68 -10.97
N ASP A 22 17.59 -22.83 -10.73
CA ASP A 22 16.83 -23.07 -9.50
C ASP A 22 17.70 -22.83 -8.24
N GLU A 23 19.02 -23.02 -8.36
CA GLU A 23 19.99 -22.73 -7.31
C GLU A 23 20.19 -21.21 -7.10
N ASP A 24 20.37 -20.43 -8.17
CA ASP A 24 20.47 -18.96 -8.07
C ASP A 24 19.18 -18.35 -7.51
N LEU A 25 18.04 -18.93 -7.90
CA LEU A 25 16.73 -18.51 -7.44
C LEU A 25 16.60 -18.78 -5.93
N LYS A 26 16.99 -19.97 -5.48
CA LYS A 26 17.01 -20.34 -4.06
C LYS A 26 17.94 -19.44 -3.25
N GLU A 27 19.16 -19.18 -3.72
CA GLU A 27 20.09 -18.26 -3.06
C GLU A 27 19.49 -16.85 -2.92
N SER A 28 18.81 -16.37 -3.96
CA SER A 28 18.11 -15.08 -3.93
C SER A 28 17.00 -15.04 -2.88
N TYR A 29 16.21 -16.11 -2.76
CA TYR A 29 15.15 -16.22 -1.74
C TYR A 29 15.72 -16.24 -0.32
N GLU A 30 16.77 -17.03 -0.07
CA GLU A 30 17.42 -17.10 1.25
C GLU A 30 18.01 -15.75 1.67
N ASN A 31 18.65 -15.04 0.74
CA ASN A 31 19.19 -13.70 1.00
C ASN A 31 18.09 -12.67 1.30
N PHE A 32 16.99 -12.73 0.54
CA PHE A 32 15.84 -11.87 0.79
C PHE A 32 15.20 -12.15 2.15
N GLU A 33 14.99 -13.43 2.48
CA GLU A 33 14.39 -13.85 3.74
C GLU A 33 15.21 -13.39 4.95
N LYS A 34 16.54 -13.55 4.87
CA LYS A 34 17.46 -13.06 5.90
C LYS A 34 17.36 -11.54 6.08
N ALA A 35 17.34 -10.77 4.98
CA ALA A 35 17.21 -9.32 5.03
C ALA A 35 15.85 -8.90 5.62
N TYR A 36 14.77 -9.57 5.23
CA TYR A 36 13.42 -9.34 5.74
C TYR A 36 13.36 -9.51 7.26
N TYR A 37 13.86 -10.63 7.79
CA TYR A 37 13.81 -10.87 9.24
C TYR A 37 14.72 -9.92 10.04
N ASN A 38 15.87 -9.53 9.49
CA ASN A 38 16.73 -8.51 10.12
C ASN A 38 15.99 -7.18 10.28
N VAL A 39 15.36 -6.70 9.21
CA VAL A 39 14.60 -5.45 9.24
C VAL A 39 13.39 -5.57 10.15
N LYS A 40 12.65 -6.68 10.07
CA LYS A 40 11.50 -6.96 10.95
C LYS A 40 11.89 -6.96 12.42
N ALA A 41 13.00 -7.61 12.79
CA ALA A 41 13.49 -7.63 14.16
C ALA A 41 13.87 -6.23 14.65
N VAL A 42 14.53 -5.43 13.81
CA VAL A 42 14.82 -4.03 14.13
C VAL A 42 13.52 -3.26 14.33
N ILE A 43 12.57 -3.30 13.39
CA ILE A 43 11.31 -2.58 13.54
C ILE A 43 10.55 -2.99 14.83
N LEU A 44 10.52 -4.29 15.14
CA LEU A 44 9.84 -4.79 16.34
C LEU A 44 10.53 -4.39 17.65
N THR A 45 11.85 -4.17 17.65
CA THR A 45 12.56 -3.68 18.85
C THR A 45 12.32 -2.19 19.11
N TRP A 46 11.95 -1.44 18.07
CA TRP A 46 11.67 0.00 18.17
C TRP A 46 10.20 0.29 18.44
N LEU A 47 9.32 -0.71 18.28
CA LEU A 47 7.90 -0.55 18.55
C LEU A 47 7.60 -0.82 20.03
N PRO A 48 7.04 0.13 20.80
CA PRO A 48 6.53 -0.17 22.13
C PRO A 48 5.45 -1.25 22.00
N ALA A 49 5.53 -2.30 22.81
CA ALA A 49 4.53 -3.36 22.83
C ALA A 49 3.15 -2.73 23.04
N ALA A 50 2.31 -2.74 21.99
CA ALA A 50 0.94 -2.27 22.11
C ALA A 50 0.24 -3.21 23.10
N SER A 51 -0.09 -2.68 24.27
CA SER A 51 -0.91 -3.38 25.25
C SER A 51 -2.28 -3.64 24.64
N ASP A 52 -2.63 -4.91 24.49
CA ASP A 52 -3.95 -5.36 24.07
C ASP A 52 -5.02 -4.73 24.97
N GLN A 53 -5.79 -3.79 24.42
CA GLN A 53 -7.13 -3.51 24.90
C GLN A 53 -8.14 -4.06 23.91
N SER A 54 -8.51 -5.31 24.16
CA SER A 54 -9.70 -5.93 23.59
C SER A 54 -10.93 -5.18 24.10
N GLY A 55 -11.55 -4.39 23.23
CA GLY A 55 -12.78 -3.67 23.49
C GLY A 55 -13.83 -4.02 22.43
N SER A 56 -14.61 -5.06 22.71
CA SER A 56 -15.87 -5.36 22.01
C SER A 56 -16.87 -4.22 22.21
N SER A 57 -17.53 -3.74 21.14
CA SER A 57 -18.97 -3.37 21.14
C SER A 57 -19.45 -2.82 19.78
N THR A 58 -20.35 -3.59 19.17
CA THR A 58 -21.67 -3.22 18.62
C THR A 58 -21.86 -1.90 17.85
N SER A 59 -22.24 -2.05 16.58
CA SER A 59 -22.83 -1.03 15.70
C SER A 59 -24.10 -0.38 16.27
N GLN A 60 -24.22 0.96 16.31
CA GLN A 60 -25.47 1.73 16.05
C GLN A 60 -25.19 3.23 15.75
N ILE A 61 -25.46 3.62 14.49
CA ILE A 61 -26.18 4.78 13.94
C ILE A 61 -26.36 6.10 14.76
N ASN A 62 -25.90 7.20 14.13
CA ASN A 62 -26.37 8.61 14.06
C ASN A 62 -26.43 9.60 15.25
N GLN A 63 -25.86 10.79 14.94
CA GLN A 63 -26.23 12.17 15.34
C GLN A 63 -26.07 12.51 16.83
N SER A 64 -25.32 13.52 17.27
CA SER A 64 -25.32 14.93 16.86
C SER A 64 -24.18 15.66 17.58
N MET A 65 -23.72 16.77 16.99
CA MET A 65 -22.69 17.68 17.49
C MET A 65 -22.99 18.23 18.89
N THR A 66 -22.07 18.01 19.85
CA THR A 66 -21.76 18.97 20.92
C THR A 66 -20.32 18.74 21.41
N HIS A 67 -19.39 19.57 20.93
CA HIS A 67 -18.17 19.91 21.67
C HIS A 67 -18.48 21.17 22.47
N PRO A 68 -18.05 21.25 23.74
CA PRO A 68 -16.75 21.89 23.96
C PRO A 68 -15.98 21.29 25.14
N GLU A 69 -14.67 21.17 24.99
CA GLU A 69 -13.62 21.45 26.01
C GLU A 69 -12.34 20.74 25.57
N GLY A 70 -11.34 21.54 25.20
CA GLY A 70 -10.08 21.08 24.63
C GLY A 70 -9.74 21.92 23.41
N SER A 71 -9.00 23.00 23.63
CA SER A 71 -8.36 23.82 22.59
C SER A 71 -7.29 23.00 21.84
N GLY A 72 -7.72 21.97 21.12
CA GLY A 72 -6.96 21.38 20.02
C GLY A 72 -7.55 21.96 18.75
N ILE A 73 -6.73 22.65 17.96
CA ILE A 73 -7.10 23.08 16.61
C ILE A 73 -7.40 21.79 15.84
N ALA A 74 -8.67 21.43 15.74
CA ALA A 74 -9.09 20.25 15.01
C ALA A 74 -8.80 20.51 13.53
N LEU A 75 -7.95 19.68 12.94
CA LEU A 75 -7.68 19.76 11.51
C LEU A 75 -9.00 19.52 10.75
N PRO A 76 -9.32 20.35 9.75
CA PRO A 76 -10.47 20.11 8.90
C PRO A 76 -10.41 18.69 8.33
N LYS A 77 -11.51 17.96 8.40
CA LYS A 77 -11.59 16.60 7.87
C LYS A 77 -11.34 16.63 6.37
N ILE A 78 -10.20 16.09 5.94
CA ILE A 78 -9.87 15.95 4.53
C ILE A 78 -10.71 14.80 3.97
N ILE A 79 -11.59 15.10 3.02
CA ILE A 79 -12.36 14.09 2.30
C ILE A 79 -11.60 13.76 1.02
N LEU A 80 -10.96 12.58 0.99
CA LEU A 80 -10.34 12.09 -0.23
C LEU A 80 -11.42 11.59 -1.19
N LYS A 81 -11.29 11.96 -2.47
CA LYS A 81 -12.15 11.42 -3.52
C LYS A 81 -11.87 9.93 -3.69
N GLU A 82 -12.90 9.12 -3.86
CA GLU A 82 -12.73 7.70 -4.16
C GLU A 82 -12.29 7.53 -5.62
N PHE A 83 -11.33 6.63 -5.86
CA PHE A 83 -10.89 6.31 -7.20
C PHE A 83 -11.82 5.26 -7.81
N SER A 84 -12.41 5.59 -8.97
CA SER A 84 -13.37 4.75 -9.69
C SER A 84 -12.76 3.46 -10.27
N GLY A 85 -11.42 3.36 -10.32
CA GLY A 85 -10.72 2.28 -10.99
C GLY A 85 -10.54 2.48 -12.49
N ASP A 86 -11.03 3.59 -13.06
CA ASP A 86 -10.82 3.93 -14.46
C ASP A 86 -9.40 4.48 -14.69
N LEU A 87 -8.66 3.83 -15.59
CA LEU A 87 -7.29 4.21 -15.93
C LEU A 87 -7.20 5.56 -16.63
N LEU A 88 -8.25 6.02 -17.32
CA LEU A 88 -8.26 7.35 -17.93
C LEU A 88 -8.30 8.45 -16.87
N GLU A 89 -8.95 8.19 -15.73
CA GLU A 89 -9.08 9.13 -14.62
C GLU A 89 -7.90 9.05 -13.63
N TRP A 90 -7.04 8.04 -13.77
CA TRP A 90 -5.92 7.78 -12.85
C TRP A 90 -5.00 9.00 -12.70
N GLN A 91 -4.60 9.62 -13.82
CA GLN A 91 -3.66 10.75 -13.78
C GLN A 91 -4.24 11.91 -12.98
N SER A 92 -5.48 12.30 -13.25
CA SER A 92 -6.16 13.39 -12.55
C SER A 92 -6.43 13.07 -11.08
N PHE A 93 -6.77 11.81 -10.77
CA PHE A 93 -6.92 11.35 -9.40
C PHE A 93 -5.59 11.41 -8.64
N HIS A 94 -4.51 10.91 -9.23
CA HIS A 94 -3.18 10.87 -8.64
C HIS A 94 -2.67 12.28 -8.34
N ASP A 95 -2.82 13.22 -9.29
CA ASP A 95 -2.40 14.61 -9.11
C ASP A 95 -3.16 15.29 -7.95
N LEU A 96 -4.48 15.07 -7.85
CA LEU A 96 -5.31 15.56 -6.75
C LEU A 96 -4.90 14.93 -5.40
N PHE A 97 -4.65 13.62 -5.39
CA PHE A 97 -4.23 12.88 -4.20
C PHE A 97 -2.89 13.40 -3.67
N ILE A 98 -1.90 13.54 -4.55
CA ILE A 98 -0.59 14.09 -4.19
C ILE A 98 -0.74 15.52 -3.66
N ALA A 99 -1.48 16.41 -4.34
CA ALA A 99 -1.69 17.77 -3.85
C ALA A 99 -2.34 17.83 -2.46
N THR A 100 -3.24 16.89 -2.16
CA THR A 100 -3.97 16.84 -0.90
C THR A 100 -3.13 16.26 0.25
N VAL A 101 -2.28 15.27 -0.02
CA VAL A 101 -1.49 14.57 1.00
C VAL A 101 -0.11 15.22 1.21
N HIS A 102 0.53 15.75 0.17
CA HIS A 102 1.90 16.28 0.22
C HIS A 102 2.01 17.76 0.64
N ALA A 103 0.91 18.45 0.94
CA ALA A 103 0.97 19.83 1.45
C ALA A 103 1.58 19.96 2.87
N ASN A 104 1.98 18.85 3.50
CA ASN A 104 2.65 18.84 4.80
C ASN A 104 4.16 18.65 4.64
N LYS A 105 4.85 19.73 4.26
CA LYS A 105 6.30 19.82 4.34
C LYS A 105 6.61 20.64 5.61
N ASN A 106 7.13 19.97 6.65
CA ASN A 106 7.71 20.63 7.83
C ASN A 106 8.77 21.67 7.40
#